data_AF-A0A538MT50-F1
#
_entry.id   AF-A0A538MT50-F1
#
_cell.length_a   1.000
_cell.length_b   1.000
_cell.length_c   1.000
_cell.angle_alpha   90.00
_cell.angle_beta   90.00
_cell.angle_gamma   90.00
#
_symmetry.space_group_name_H-M   'P 1'
#
loop_
_entity.id
_entity.type
_entity.pdbx_description
1 polymer ?
#
loop_
_entity_poly.entity_id
_entity_poly.type
_entity_poly.pdbx_seq_one_letter_code
_entity_poly.pdbx_strand_id
1 'polypeptide(L)'
;MVWLLFFLAAVAVFVTYWRLPPTILWKVHNTGFIGGAGRAYVFLSFSAALAAIGILPIVLDRLEDRRADLAGLVAFVLCATVALPGVQTESHLDPKWSNLPAVLGVALAFGLTLWASRAGRRDFPRTSRKGDIARLVVGGLSLFFAAPYIAAELGFFLDSVPVLGSIFLTGAIRREPGAGYSHAAVHHGHHHGMDGFLLAVTALLLSRLVGSIRRPVLRTLTAIYLALLLVYGLTNQVQDLWTEQIVKRGWTNWDIPNVLHPSLSAAWAAMIACGLVIYALFLRPRQRLIGRSS
;
A
#
# COMPACT_ATOMS: atom_id res chain seq x y z
N MET A 1 -14.13 0.56 -4.00
CA MET A 1 -13.52 1.13 -2.79
C MET A 1 -12.01 1.26 -2.92
N VAL A 2 -11.25 0.18 -3.14
CA VAL A 2 -9.77 0.25 -3.28
C VAL A 2 -9.33 1.29 -4.33
N TRP A 3 -9.85 1.23 -5.56
CA TRP A 3 -9.53 2.22 -6.60
C TRP A 3 -9.86 3.66 -6.21
N LEU A 4 -10.93 3.89 -5.44
CA LEU A 4 -11.28 5.23 -4.97
C LEU A 4 -10.25 5.75 -3.96
N LEU A 5 -9.76 4.90 -3.05
CA LEU A 5 -8.71 5.28 -2.09
C LEU A 5 -7.43 5.70 -2.82
N PHE A 6 -6.97 4.90 -3.79
CA PHE A 6 -5.80 5.23 -4.59
C PHE A 6 -5.99 6.46 -5.47
N PHE A 7 -7.20 6.67 -6.01
CA PHE A 7 -7.52 7.90 -6.74
C PHE A 7 -7.42 9.13 -5.83
N LEU A 8 -8.03 9.09 -4.65
CA LEU A 8 -7.98 10.19 -3.69
C LEU A 8 -6.55 10.48 -3.22
N ALA A 9 -5.76 9.45 -2.93
CA ALA A 9 -4.34 9.59 -2.60
C ALA A 9 -3.56 10.20 -3.77
N ALA A 10 -3.73 9.69 -5.00
CA ALA A 10 -3.08 10.26 -6.18
C ALA A 10 -3.43 11.74 -6.40
N VAL A 11 -4.69 12.13 -6.14
CA VAL A 11 -5.11 13.54 -6.19
C VAL A 11 -4.44 14.35 -5.09
N ALA A 12 -4.37 13.84 -3.84
CA ALA A 12 -3.69 14.53 -2.74
C ALA A 12 -2.20 14.74 -3.06
N VAL A 13 -1.50 13.68 -3.52
CA VAL A 13 -0.12 13.76 -4.02
C VAL A 13 -0.02 14.82 -5.12
N PHE A 14 -0.83 14.72 -6.16
CA PHE A 14 -0.80 15.68 -7.27
C PHE A 14 -0.93 17.13 -6.80
N VAL A 15 -1.95 17.39 -5.97
CA VAL A 15 -2.27 18.75 -5.50
C VAL A 15 -1.19 19.27 -4.56
N THR A 16 -0.60 18.45 -3.69
CA THR A 16 0.47 18.86 -2.78
C THR A 16 1.78 19.13 -3.50
N TYR A 17 2.20 18.25 -4.42
CA TYR A 17 3.42 18.43 -5.19
C TYR A 17 3.30 19.49 -6.31
N TRP A 18 2.06 19.87 -6.68
CA TRP A 18 1.86 21.07 -7.49
C TRP A 18 2.13 22.33 -6.66
N ARG A 19 1.48 22.45 -5.50
CA ARG A 19 1.41 23.71 -4.74
C ARG A 19 2.69 24.03 -3.97
N LEU A 20 3.38 23.03 -3.44
CA LEU A 20 4.48 23.23 -2.50
C LEU A 20 5.84 23.26 -3.21
N PRO A 21 6.79 24.09 -2.74
CA PRO A 21 8.14 24.12 -3.30
C PRO A 21 8.92 22.83 -2.97
N PRO A 22 9.82 22.36 -3.84
CA PRO A 22 10.61 21.14 -3.61
C PRO A 22 11.47 21.18 -2.35
N THR A 23 11.86 22.36 -1.89
CA THR A 23 12.73 22.56 -0.71
C THR A 23 12.11 22.09 0.60
N ILE A 24 10.78 21.94 0.66
CA ILE A 24 10.06 21.42 1.82
C ILE A 24 9.47 20.02 1.58
N LEU A 25 9.72 19.47 0.39
CA LEU A 25 9.27 18.16 -0.06
C LEU A 25 10.45 17.18 -0.09
N TRP A 26 10.13 15.89 -0.03
CA TRP A 26 11.16 14.87 0.01
C TRP A 26 11.67 14.45 -1.36
N LYS A 27 12.96 14.67 -1.61
CA LYS A 27 13.76 14.09 -2.71
C LYS A 27 13.12 14.24 -4.10
N VAL A 28 12.55 15.42 -4.35
CA VAL A 28 12.00 15.84 -5.65
C VAL A 28 12.64 17.14 -6.10
N HIS A 29 12.68 17.39 -7.40
CA HIS A 29 13.23 18.63 -7.97
C HIS A 29 12.19 19.41 -8.78
N ASN A 30 11.17 18.74 -9.31
CA ASN A 30 10.15 19.36 -10.14
C ASN A 30 9.12 20.15 -9.32
N THR A 31 8.52 21.18 -9.94
CA THR A 31 7.49 22.05 -9.31
C THR A 31 6.22 22.11 -10.16
N GLY A 32 5.16 22.69 -9.60
CA GLY A 32 3.93 22.97 -10.33
C GLY A 32 3.31 21.72 -10.94
N PHE A 33 2.70 21.85 -12.11
CA PHE A 33 2.05 20.73 -12.79
C PHE A 33 2.97 19.51 -12.98
N ILE A 34 4.25 19.74 -13.34
CA ILE A 34 5.22 18.66 -13.57
C ILE A 34 5.54 17.94 -12.25
N GLY A 35 5.74 18.68 -11.16
CA GLY A 35 5.94 18.10 -9.82
C GLY A 35 4.75 17.25 -9.38
N GLY A 36 3.54 17.80 -9.51
CA GLY A 36 2.28 17.10 -9.20
C GLY A 36 2.07 15.83 -10.02
N ALA A 37 2.06 15.96 -11.35
CA ALA A 37 1.82 14.84 -12.26
C ALA A 37 2.91 13.78 -12.14
N GLY A 38 4.17 14.21 -12.03
CA GLY A 38 5.32 13.35 -11.86
C GLY A 38 5.24 12.50 -10.60
N ARG A 39 4.89 13.09 -9.45
CA ARG A 39 4.79 12.31 -8.21
C ARG A 39 3.56 11.43 -8.13
N ALA A 40 2.42 11.85 -8.67
CA ALA A 40 1.26 10.98 -8.82
C ALA A 40 1.59 9.75 -9.71
N TYR A 41 2.32 9.96 -10.80
CA TYR A 41 2.81 8.89 -11.67
C TYR A 41 3.76 7.91 -10.95
N VAL A 42 4.71 8.43 -10.17
CA VAL A 42 5.61 7.58 -9.35
C VAL A 42 4.82 6.81 -8.28
N PHE A 43 3.88 7.45 -7.59
CA PHE A 43 2.98 6.81 -6.63
C PHE A 43 2.20 5.64 -7.25
N LEU A 44 1.61 5.85 -8.44
CA LEU A 44 0.89 4.78 -9.16
C LEU A 44 1.80 3.60 -9.52
N SER A 45 3.10 3.84 -9.74
CA SER A 45 4.06 2.79 -10.06
C SER A 45 4.50 1.94 -8.86
N PHE A 46 4.10 2.30 -7.63
CA PHE A 46 4.48 1.60 -6.40
C PHE A 46 3.30 0.91 -5.72
N SER A 47 2.68 1.56 -4.73
CA SER A 47 1.62 0.95 -3.92
C SER A 47 0.36 0.64 -4.75
N ALA A 48 0.02 1.45 -5.74
CA ALA A 48 -1.10 1.13 -6.63
C ALA A 48 -0.82 -0.12 -7.49
N ALA A 49 0.43 -0.33 -7.91
CA ALA A 49 0.84 -1.53 -8.64
C ALA A 49 0.76 -2.80 -7.78
N LEU A 50 1.20 -2.72 -6.51
CA LEU A 50 1.04 -3.81 -5.54
C LEU A 50 -0.44 -4.09 -5.25
N ALA A 51 -1.26 -3.06 -5.04
CA ALA A 51 -2.69 -3.22 -4.87
C ALA A 51 -3.36 -3.87 -6.09
N ALA A 52 -2.97 -3.45 -7.31
CA ALA A 52 -3.47 -4.02 -8.55
C ALA A 52 -3.22 -5.53 -8.65
N ILE A 53 -2.03 -6.01 -8.25
CA ILE A 53 -1.71 -7.44 -8.19
C ILE A 53 -2.71 -8.19 -7.28
N GLY A 54 -3.10 -7.60 -6.15
CA GLY A 54 -4.11 -8.20 -5.26
C GLY A 54 -5.53 -8.19 -5.83
N ILE A 55 -5.87 -7.20 -6.67
CA ILE A 55 -7.19 -7.05 -7.30
C ILE A 55 -7.37 -8.04 -8.45
N LEU A 56 -6.34 -8.26 -9.26
CA LEU A 56 -6.40 -9.04 -10.50
C LEU A 56 -7.03 -10.44 -10.31
N PRO A 57 -6.59 -11.29 -9.38
CA PRO A 57 -7.19 -12.62 -9.18
C PRO A 57 -8.70 -12.61 -8.98
N ILE A 58 -9.22 -11.62 -8.24
CA ILE A 58 -10.64 -11.49 -7.94
C ILE A 58 -11.40 -11.07 -9.21
N VAL A 59 -10.85 -10.11 -9.96
CA VAL A 59 -11.44 -9.62 -11.21
C VAL A 59 -11.48 -10.70 -12.28
N LEU A 60 -10.39 -11.47 -12.43
CA LEU A 60 -10.27 -12.55 -13.40
C LEU A 60 -11.21 -13.72 -13.09
N ASP A 61 -11.31 -14.12 -11.82
CA ASP A 61 -12.28 -15.15 -11.38
C ASP A 61 -13.74 -14.74 -11.59
N ARG A 62 -14.04 -13.43 -11.59
CA ARG A 62 -15.38 -12.91 -11.86
C ARG A 62 -15.72 -12.88 -13.34
N LEU A 63 -14.75 -12.64 -14.21
CA LEU A 63 -14.96 -12.56 -15.66
C LEU A 63 -15.04 -13.94 -16.30
N GLU A 64 -14.28 -14.92 -15.81
CA GLU A 64 -14.23 -16.30 -16.36
C GLU A 64 -13.93 -16.31 -17.89
N ASP A 65 -13.17 -15.32 -18.38
CA ASP A 65 -12.88 -15.07 -19.80
C ASP A 65 -11.37 -15.19 -20.10
N ARG A 66 -11.01 -15.90 -21.18
CA ARG A 66 -9.60 -16.14 -21.56
C ARG A 66 -8.85 -14.87 -21.97
N ARG A 67 -9.52 -13.91 -22.61
CA ARG A 67 -8.93 -12.61 -22.98
C ARG A 67 -8.65 -11.80 -21.72
N ALA A 68 -9.56 -11.85 -20.75
CA ALA A 68 -9.33 -11.25 -19.44
C ALA A 68 -8.14 -11.91 -18.74
N ASP A 69 -8.03 -13.24 -18.74
CA ASP A 69 -6.91 -13.96 -18.15
C ASP A 69 -5.56 -13.55 -18.78
N LEU A 70 -5.50 -13.42 -20.12
CA LEU A 70 -4.30 -12.95 -20.82
C LEU A 70 -3.96 -11.49 -20.47
N ALA A 71 -4.94 -10.59 -20.54
CA ALA A 71 -4.75 -9.18 -20.17
C ALA A 71 -4.35 -9.04 -18.69
N GLY A 72 -4.90 -9.89 -17.82
CA GLY A 72 -4.55 -9.94 -16.41
C GLY A 72 -3.12 -10.41 -16.16
N LEU A 73 -2.65 -11.39 -16.93
CA LEU A 73 -1.24 -11.81 -16.88
C LEU A 73 -0.30 -10.67 -17.32
N VAL A 74 -0.65 -9.96 -18.40
CA VAL A 74 0.11 -8.78 -18.86
C VAL A 74 0.12 -7.71 -17.76
N ALA A 75 -1.05 -7.39 -17.18
CA ALA A 75 -1.16 -6.44 -16.09
C ALA A 75 -0.31 -6.84 -14.88
N PHE A 76 -0.32 -8.12 -14.51
CA PHE A 76 0.49 -8.66 -13.42
C PHE A 76 1.99 -8.47 -13.67
N VAL A 77 2.49 -8.86 -14.85
CA VAL A 77 3.90 -8.70 -15.23
C VAL A 77 4.32 -7.23 -15.23
N LEU A 78 3.49 -6.38 -15.82
CA LEU A 78 3.70 -4.93 -15.84
C LEU A 78 3.76 -4.34 -14.43
N CYS A 79 2.80 -4.66 -13.54
CA CYS A 79 2.81 -4.23 -12.15
C CYS A 79 4.04 -4.76 -11.39
N ALA A 80 4.45 -6.01 -11.62
CA ALA A 80 5.59 -6.64 -10.94
C ALA A 80 6.93 -5.94 -11.22
N THR A 81 7.02 -5.13 -12.28
CA THR A 81 8.21 -4.30 -12.54
C THR A 81 8.54 -3.35 -11.39
N VAL A 82 7.59 -3.03 -10.51
CA VAL A 82 7.82 -2.27 -9.27
C VAL A 82 8.98 -2.81 -8.43
N ALA A 83 9.21 -4.12 -8.45
CA ALA A 83 10.26 -4.79 -7.69
C ALA A 83 11.63 -4.74 -8.38
N LEU A 84 11.72 -4.27 -9.62
CA LEU A 84 12.99 -4.18 -10.34
C LEU A 84 13.87 -3.05 -9.76
N PRO A 85 15.19 -3.30 -9.60
CA PRO A 85 16.13 -2.27 -9.17
C PRO A 85 16.03 -1.01 -10.03
N GLY A 86 16.02 0.17 -9.38
CA GLY A 86 15.99 1.48 -10.05
C GLY A 86 14.60 1.98 -10.47
N VAL A 87 13.56 1.14 -10.41
CA VAL A 87 12.17 1.58 -10.62
C VAL A 87 11.72 2.46 -9.46
N GLN A 88 11.88 1.96 -8.24
CA GLN A 88 11.67 2.74 -7.02
C GLN A 88 13.02 3.11 -6.41
N THR A 89 13.20 4.39 -6.07
CA THR A 89 14.43 4.92 -5.47
C THR A 89 14.07 5.99 -4.46
N GLU A 90 14.18 5.68 -3.18
CA GLU A 90 13.82 6.60 -2.07
C GLU A 90 14.59 7.92 -2.11
N SER A 91 15.80 7.91 -2.65
CA SER A 91 16.66 9.09 -2.79
C SER A 91 16.36 9.97 -4.01
N HIS A 92 15.49 9.53 -4.92
CA HIS A 92 15.15 10.24 -6.15
C HIS A 92 13.73 9.88 -6.62
N LEU A 93 12.77 10.75 -6.31
CA LEU A 93 11.34 10.50 -6.50
C LEU A 93 10.73 11.21 -7.71
N ASP A 94 11.56 11.81 -8.57
CA ASP A 94 11.11 12.35 -9.84
C ASP A 94 10.70 11.22 -10.82
N PRO A 95 9.76 11.51 -11.75
CA PRO A 95 9.24 10.50 -12.68
C PRO A 95 10.32 9.94 -13.60
N LYS A 96 10.34 8.62 -13.76
CA LYS A 96 11.27 7.91 -14.65
C LYS A 96 10.50 7.07 -15.67
N TRP A 97 11.13 6.82 -16.81
CA TRP A 97 10.62 5.87 -17.80
C TRP A 97 10.49 4.45 -17.24
N SER A 98 11.33 4.10 -16.27
CA SER A 98 11.26 2.81 -15.58
C SER A 98 9.98 2.61 -14.76
N ASN A 99 9.25 3.68 -14.42
CA ASN A 99 7.94 3.59 -13.75
C ASN A 99 6.80 3.23 -14.72
N LEU A 100 7.00 3.42 -16.03
CA LEU A 100 5.92 3.35 -17.03
C LEU A 100 5.26 1.97 -17.08
N PRO A 101 6.01 0.85 -17.08
CA PRO A 101 5.39 -0.47 -17.12
C PRO A 101 4.42 -0.69 -15.97
N ALA A 102 4.80 -0.38 -14.73
CA ALA A 102 3.93 -0.52 -13.57
C ALA A 102 2.66 0.33 -13.67
N VAL A 103 2.77 1.58 -14.16
CA VAL A 103 1.61 2.45 -14.37
C VAL A 103 0.66 1.90 -15.44
N LEU A 104 1.18 1.35 -16.54
CA LEU A 104 0.38 0.68 -17.56
C LEU A 104 -0.32 -0.57 -17.00
N GLY A 105 0.37 -1.33 -16.15
CA GLY A 105 -0.22 -2.47 -15.44
C GLY A 105 -1.39 -2.07 -14.55
N VAL A 106 -1.26 -0.96 -13.81
CA VAL A 106 -2.34 -0.40 -12.98
C VAL A 106 -3.53 0.04 -13.85
N ALA A 107 -3.28 0.75 -14.94
CA ALA A 107 -4.33 1.18 -15.87
C ALA A 107 -5.09 -0.02 -16.46
N LEU A 108 -4.37 -1.08 -16.85
CA LEU A 108 -4.97 -2.30 -17.37
C LEU A 108 -5.79 -3.03 -16.30
N ALA A 109 -5.29 -3.14 -15.07
CA ALA A 109 -6.02 -3.74 -13.95
C ALA A 109 -7.30 -2.94 -13.59
N PHE A 110 -7.24 -1.62 -13.68
CA PHE A 110 -8.41 -0.76 -13.52
C PHE A 110 -9.44 -1.00 -14.64
N GLY A 111 -9.00 -1.06 -15.90
CA GLY A 111 -9.85 -1.39 -17.04
C GLY A 111 -10.53 -2.76 -16.91
N LEU A 112 -9.78 -3.79 -16.49
CA LEU A 112 -10.33 -5.11 -16.18
C LEU A 112 -11.35 -5.07 -15.05
N THR A 113 -11.11 -4.24 -14.02
CA THR A 113 -12.08 -4.03 -12.93
C THR A 113 -13.39 -3.42 -13.45
N LEU A 114 -13.31 -2.42 -14.34
CA LEU A 114 -14.49 -1.84 -14.98
C LEU A 114 -15.23 -2.86 -15.85
N TRP A 115 -14.52 -3.68 -16.60
CA TRP A 115 -15.13 -4.76 -17.37
C TRP A 115 -15.86 -5.77 -16.45
N ALA A 116 -15.19 -6.25 -15.39
CA ALA A 116 -15.80 -7.14 -14.41
C ALA A 116 -16.99 -6.53 -13.67
N SER A 117 -17.02 -5.20 -13.49
CA SER A 117 -18.17 -4.52 -12.88
C SER A 117 -19.42 -4.57 -13.76
N ARG A 118 -19.25 -4.62 -15.09
CA ARG A 118 -20.35 -4.64 -16.07
C ARG A 118 -20.77 -6.05 -16.48
N ALA A 119 -19.80 -6.93 -16.72
CA ALA A 119 -20.02 -8.25 -17.31
C ALA A 119 -19.67 -9.41 -16.37
N GLY A 120 -18.94 -9.16 -15.29
CA GLY A 120 -18.48 -10.20 -14.38
C GLY A 120 -19.58 -10.66 -13.43
N ARG A 121 -19.45 -11.89 -12.94
CA ARG A 121 -20.27 -12.43 -11.87
C ARG A 121 -20.29 -11.51 -10.65
N ARG A 122 -21.44 -11.45 -9.97
CA ARG A 122 -21.57 -10.79 -8.66
C ARG A 122 -21.00 -11.69 -7.56
N ASP A 123 -20.10 -11.11 -6.78
CA ASP A 123 -19.53 -11.74 -5.60
C ASP A 123 -20.04 -11.05 -4.34
N PHE A 124 -20.30 -11.86 -3.31
CA PHE A 124 -20.68 -11.39 -2.00
C PHE A 124 -19.55 -11.67 -1.01
N PRO A 125 -19.22 -10.72 -0.12
CA PRO A 125 -18.28 -10.96 0.97
C PRO A 125 -18.63 -12.25 1.73
N ARG A 126 -17.65 -13.13 1.90
CA ARG A 126 -17.80 -14.36 2.69
C ARG A 126 -16.91 -14.26 3.93
N THR A 127 -17.42 -13.57 4.94
CA THR A 127 -16.68 -13.25 6.16
C THR A 127 -17.43 -13.68 7.41
N SER A 128 -16.70 -13.95 8.49
CA SER A 128 -17.27 -14.13 9.82
C SER A 128 -17.34 -12.79 10.55
N ARG A 129 -18.30 -12.64 11.47
CA ARG A 129 -18.40 -11.45 12.34
C ARG A 129 -17.09 -11.14 13.06
N LYS A 130 -16.41 -12.15 13.60
CA LYS A 130 -15.10 -12.00 14.26
C LYS A 130 -14.03 -11.48 13.29
N GLY A 131 -14.02 -12.00 12.06
CA GLY A 131 -13.10 -11.52 11.02
C GLY A 131 -13.36 -10.07 10.61
N ASP A 132 -14.62 -9.65 10.54
CA ASP A 132 -14.96 -8.27 10.22
C ASP A 132 -14.61 -7.31 11.36
N ILE A 133 -14.82 -7.71 12.62
CA ILE A 133 -14.33 -6.95 13.78
C ILE A 133 -12.79 -6.81 13.72
N ALA A 134 -12.06 -7.89 13.45
CA ALA A 134 -10.61 -7.83 13.33
C ALA A 134 -10.15 -6.86 12.23
N ARG A 135 -10.81 -6.89 11.06
CA ARG A 135 -10.53 -5.93 9.97
C ARG A 135 -10.80 -4.49 10.38
N LEU A 136 -11.89 -4.23 11.09
CA LEU A 136 -12.23 -2.88 11.57
C LEU A 136 -11.23 -2.39 12.62
N VAL A 137 -10.82 -3.25 13.56
CA VAL A 137 -9.83 -2.90 14.58
C VAL A 137 -8.47 -2.62 13.95
N VAL A 138 -7.97 -3.54 13.12
CA VAL A 138 -6.66 -3.36 12.46
C VAL A 138 -6.69 -2.16 11.52
N GLY A 139 -7.75 -2.02 10.71
CA GLY A 139 -7.91 -0.88 9.81
C GLY A 139 -8.07 0.46 10.55
N GLY A 140 -8.78 0.47 11.68
CA GLY A 140 -8.96 1.67 12.51
C GLY A 140 -7.66 2.10 13.20
N LEU A 141 -6.90 1.16 13.75
CA LEU A 141 -5.57 1.43 14.31
C LEU A 141 -4.60 1.92 13.24
N SER A 142 -4.57 1.25 12.08
CA SER A 142 -3.74 1.66 10.95
C SER A 142 -4.14 3.05 10.44
N LEU A 143 -5.43 3.38 10.38
CA LEU A 143 -5.89 4.73 10.03
C LEU A 143 -5.46 5.78 11.07
N PHE A 144 -5.58 5.48 12.36
CA PHE A 144 -5.16 6.40 13.42
C PHE A 144 -3.67 6.74 13.30
N PHE A 145 -2.82 5.73 13.11
CA PHE A 145 -1.37 5.94 12.92
C PHE A 145 -1.01 6.47 11.52
N ALA A 146 -1.94 6.45 10.56
CA ALA A 146 -1.77 7.12 9.27
C ALA A 146 -2.07 8.63 9.32
N ALA A 147 -2.64 9.14 10.40
CA ALA A 147 -3.00 10.56 10.55
C ALA A 147 -1.86 11.55 10.18
N PRO A 148 -0.61 11.40 10.67
CA PRO A 148 0.47 12.31 10.27
C PRO A 148 0.75 12.26 8.75
N TYR A 149 0.68 11.08 8.14
CA TYR A 149 0.90 10.91 6.70
C TYR A 149 -0.22 11.52 5.86
N ILE A 150 -1.47 11.34 6.29
CA ILE A 150 -2.62 11.95 5.62
C ILE A 150 -2.49 13.48 5.67
N ALA A 151 -2.10 14.05 6.81
CA ALA A 151 -1.86 15.49 6.93
C ALA A 151 -0.72 15.95 6.01
N ALA A 152 0.41 15.25 6.04
CA ALA A 152 1.56 15.53 5.19
C ALA A 152 1.23 15.48 3.70
N GLU A 153 0.46 14.49 3.27
CA GLU A 153 0.05 14.29 1.87
C GLU A 153 -0.92 15.36 1.39
N LEU A 154 -1.65 16.01 2.30
CA LEU A 154 -2.49 17.18 2.03
C LEU A 154 -1.72 18.51 2.12
N GLY A 155 -0.49 18.48 2.62
CA GLY A 155 0.37 19.66 2.81
C GLY A 155 0.17 20.38 4.14
N PHE A 156 -0.23 19.65 5.19
CA PHE A 156 -0.45 20.18 6.54
C PHE A 156 0.42 19.47 7.58
N PHE A 157 0.61 20.14 8.71
CA PHE A 157 1.11 19.51 9.93
C PHE A 157 -0.03 19.37 10.96
N LEU A 158 0.16 18.49 11.94
CA LEU A 158 -0.82 18.25 13.00
C LEU A 158 -0.56 19.08 14.27
N ASP A 159 0.51 19.88 14.34
CA ASP A 159 0.97 20.59 15.54
C ASP A 159 -0.14 21.41 16.22
N SER A 160 -1.05 22.00 15.44
CA SER A 160 -2.15 22.84 15.94
C SER A 160 -3.51 22.12 16.04
N VAL A 161 -3.57 20.82 15.77
CA VAL A 161 -4.82 20.05 15.84
C VAL A 161 -5.04 19.56 17.28
N PRO A 162 -6.15 19.92 17.95
CA PRO A 162 -6.41 19.47 19.31
C PRO A 162 -6.31 17.95 19.45
N VAL A 163 -5.71 17.48 20.55
CA VAL A 163 -5.38 16.07 20.81
C VAL A 163 -4.29 15.53 19.87
N LEU A 164 -4.47 15.58 18.55
CA LEU A 164 -3.52 15.01 17.58
C LEU A 164 -2.14 15.67 17.64
N GLY A 165 -2.06 16.99 17.77
CA GLY A 165 -0.79 17.73 17.92
C GLY A 165 -0.05 17.45 19.23
N SER A 166 -0.74 16.88 20.24
CA SER A 166 -0.10 16.39 21.47
C SER A 166 0.44 14.96 21.33
N ILE A 167 -0.12 14.19 20.38
CA ILE A 167 0.24 12.78 20.15
C ILE A 167 1.34 12.69 19.09
N PHE A 168 1.17 13.35 17.95
CA PHE A 168 2.05 13.25 16.79
C PHE A 168 3.00 14.44 16.70
N LEU A 169 4.28 14.15 16.48
CA LEU A 169 5.32 15.11 16.15
C LEU A 169 5.33 15.27 14.63
N THR A 170 5.02 16.47 14.12
CA THR A 170 4.96 16.73 12.67
C THR A 170 5.92 17.83 12.23
N GLY A 171 5.59 19.10 12.41
CA GLY A 171 6.33 20.24 11.83
C GLY A 171 7.66 20.58 12.53
N ALA A 172 7.93 19.99 13.69
CA ALA A 172 9.18 20.24 14.42
C ALA A 172 10.41 19.78 13.61
N ILE A 173 11.40 20.66 13.47
CA ILE A 173 12.65 20.34 12.77
C ILE A 173 13.49 19.38 13.63
N ARG A 174 13.83 18.22 13.06
CA ARG A 174 14.61 17.16 13.68
C ARG A 174 15.73 16.70 12.75
N ARG A 175 16.77 16.12 13.33
CA ARG A 175 17.85 15.50 12.57
C ARG A 175 17.29 14.27 11.84
N GLU A 176 17.61 14.14 10.58
CA GLU A 176 17.23 12.97 9.80
C GLU A 176 18.18 11.80 10.12
N PRO A 177 17.67 10.65 10.59
CA PRO A 177 18.51 9.50 10.95
C PRO A 177 19.39 9.05 9.77
N GLY A 178 20.67 8.81 10.02
CA GLY A 178 21.62 8.42 8.97
C GLY A 178 21.95 9.50 7.94
N ALA A 179 21.33 10.68 8.03
CA ALA A 179 21.53 11.79 7.11
C ALA A 179 22.22 12.99 7.79
N GLY A 180 22.98 13.74 6.98
CA GLY A 180 23.74 14.93 7.41
C GLY A 180 22.91 16.22 7.46
N TYR A 181 21.58 16.14 7.41
CA TYR A 181 20.68 17.30 7.38
C TYR A 181 19.52 17.14 8.37
N SER A 182 18.78 18.23 8.59
CA SER A 182 17.56 18.25 9.41
C SER A 182 16.36 18.60 8.55
N HIS A 183 15.21 18.08 8.92
CA HIS A 183 13.94 18.33 8.24
C HIS A 183 12.78 18.27 9.24
N ALA A 184 11.58 18.69 8.84
CA ALA A 184 10.39 18.44 9.65
C ALA A 184 10.27 16.95 9.99
N ALA A 185 9.89 16.64 11.23
CA ALA A 185 9.82 15.27 11.74
C ALA A 185 8.99 14.38 10.83
N VAL A 186 7.82 14.90 10.41
CA VAL A 186 7.03 14.38 9.28
C VAL A 186 7.00 15.50 8.24
N HIS A 187 7.69 15.31 7.13
CA HIS A 187 7.75 16.31 6.07
C HIS A 187 6.47 16.37 5.24
N HIS A 188 6.24 17.44 4.49
CA HIS A 188 5.13 17.46 3.53
C HIS A 188 5.39 16.52 2.36
N GLY A 189 4.29 16.09 1.73
CA GLY A 189 4.33 15.15 0.61
C GLY A 189 4.07 13.72 1.04
N HIS A 190 4.45 12.80 0.17
CA HIS A 190 4.11 11.39 0.27
C HIS A 190 5.18 10.61 1.03
N HIS A 191 4.71 9.68 1.86
CA HIS A 191 5.50 8.87 2.77
C HIS A 191 5.23 7.39 2.54
N HIS A 192 6.24 6.54 2.70
CA HIS A 192 6.03 5.09 2.61
C HIS A 192 5.16 4.56 3.74
N GLY A 193 5.00 5.31 4.84
CA GLY A 193 3.99 5.04 5.86
C GLY A 193 2.55 5.15 5.34
N MET A 194 2.29 6.06 4.39
CA MET A 194 1.00 6.14 3.68
C MET A 194 0.81 4.96 2.73
N ASP A 195 1.85 4.58 1.99
CA ASP A 195 1.83 3.36 1.17
C ASP A 195 1.49 2.14 2.02
N GLY A 196 2.12 2.05 3.20
CA GLY A 196 1.87 1.01 4.18
C GLY A 196 0.40 0.91 4.59
N PHE A 197 -0.21 2.04 4.93
CA PHE A 197 -1.64 2.14 5.23
C PHE A 197 -2.53 1.71 4.05
N LEU A 198 -2.27 2.23 2.85
CA LEU A 198 -3.06 1.92 1.64
C LEU A 198 -3.01 0.43 1.30
N LEU A 199 -1.84 -0.20 1.43
CA LEU A 199 -1.65 -1.63 1.19
C LEU A 199 -2.30 -2.50 2.27
N ALA A 200 -2.19 -2.10 3.54
CA ALA A 200 -2.86 -2.78 4.65
C ALA A 200 -4.39 -2.75 4.47
N VAL A 201 -4.97 -1.57 4.21
CA VAL A 201 -6.41 -1.43 3.96
C VAL A 201 -6.84 -2.21 2.70
N THR A 202 -6.03 -2.20 1.66
CA THR A 202 -6.27 -3.02 0.46
C THR A 202 -6.38 -4.50 0.81
N ALA A 203 -5.40 -5.03 1.54
CA ALA A 203 -5.41 -6.42 1.98
C ALA A 203 -6.64 -6.75 2.84
N LEU A 204 -6.99 -5.88 3.80
CA LEU A 204 -8.16 -6.06 4.65
C LEU A 204 -9.46 -6.06 3.84
N LEU A 205 -9.64 -5.13 2.91
CA LEU A 205 -10.82 -5.03 2.05
C LEU A 205 -10.95 -6.23 1.11
N LEU A 206 -9.88 -6.60 0.41
CA LEU A 206 -9.88 -7.68 -0.56
C LEU A 206 -9.96 -9.07 0.10
N SER A 207 -9.46 -9.22 1.32
CA SER A 207 -9.53 -10.50 2.05
C SER A 207 -10.97 -10.97 2.28
N ARG A 208 -11.94 -10.05 2.25
CA ARG A 208 -13.38 -10.37 2.36
C ARG A 208 -13.91 -11.16 1.17
N LEU A 209 -13.24 -11.06 0.03
CA LEU A 209 -13.62 -11.68 -1.25
C LEU A 209 -12.86 -12.99 -1.52
N VAL A 210 -11.88 -13.36 -0.71
CA VAL A 210 -11.12 -14.62 -0.91
C VAL A 210 -12.06 -15.83 -0.95
N GLY A 211 -13.10 -15.86 -0.11
CA GLY A 211 -14.07 -16.95 -0.10
C GLY A 211 -14.99 -17.04 -1.33
N SER A 212 -15.08 -15.98 -2.15
CA SER A 212 -15.90 -15.98 -3.38
C SER A 212 -15.16 -16.49 -4.61
N ILE A 213 -13.82 -16.56 -4.54
CA ILE A 213 -12.97 -17.07 -5.62
C ILE A 213 -13.25 -18.56 -5.85
N ARG A 214 -13.68 -18.91 -7.06
CA ARG A 214 -14.05 -20.29 -7.46
C ARG A 214 -12.83 -21.13 -7.79
N ARG A 215 -11.84 -20.57 -8.47
CA ARG A 215 -10.60 -21.25 -8.87
C ARG A 215 -9.72 -21.55 -7.63
N PRO A 216 -9.53 -22.83 -7.21
CA PRO A 216 -8.91 -23.15 -5.91
C PRO A 216 -7.46 -22.69 -5.76
N VAL A 217 -6.67 -22.82 -6.82
CA VAL A 217 -5.28 -22.36 -6.86
C VAL A 217 -5.23 -20.85 -6.74
N LEU A 218 -6.02 -20.14 -7.56
CA LEU A 218 -6.10 -18.68 -7.55
C LEU A 218 -6.53 -18.14 -6.19
N ARG A 219 -7.51 -18.78 -5.55
CA ARG A 219 -7.96 -18.46 -4.18
C ARG A 219 -6.82 -18.58 -3.18
N THR A 220 -6.05 -19.66 -3.24
CA THR A 220 -4.94 -19.92 -2.32
C THR A 220 -3.82 -18.91 -2.50
N LEU A 221 -3.41 -18.66 -3.75
CA LEU A 221 -2.39 -17.66 -4.08
C LEU A 221 -2.82 -16.25 -3.68
N THR A 222 -4.09 -15.90 -3.91
CA THR A 222 -4.65 -14.61 -3.47
C THR A 222 -4.61 -14.49 -1.94
N ALA A 223 -4.99 -15.53 -1.21
CA ALA A 223 -4.95 -15.52 0.25
C ALA A 223 -3.52 -15.33 0.80
N ILE A 224 -2.53 -16.01 0.21
CA ILE A 224 -1.11 -15.86 0.56
C ILE A 224 -0.64 -14.43 0.24
N TYR A 225 -0.93 -13.95 -0.97
CA TYR A 225 -0.53 -12.63 -1.40
C TYR A 225 -1.13 -11.53 -0.51
N LEU A 226 -2.42 -11.59 -0.19
CA LEU A 226 -3.06 -10.60 0.68
C LEU A 226 -2.53 -10.66 2.11
N ALA A 227 -2.14 -11.84 2.62
CA ALA A 227 -1.49 -11.94 3.92
C ALA A 227 -0.11 -11.26 3.92
N LEU A 228 0.69 -11.51 2.88
CA LEU A 228 1.98 -10.85 2.68
C LEU A 228 1.81 -9.34 2.49
N LEU A 229 0.83 -8.91 1.69
CA LEU A 229 0.52 -7.49 1.44
C LEU A 229 0.12 -6.77 2.72
N LEU A 230 -0.68 -7.41 3.59
CA LEU A 230 -1.05 -6.87 4.89
C LEU A 230 0.18 -6.64 5.77
N VAL A 231 1.04 -7.66 5.90
CA VAL A 231 2.23 -7.57 6.75
C VAL A 231 3.28 -6.62 6.16
N TYR A 232 3.45 -6.61 4.85
CA TYR A 232 4.31 -5.64 4.16
C TYR A 232 3.81 -4.21 4.39
N GLY A 233 2.51 -3.97 4.21
CA GLY A 233 1.92 -2.65 4.45
C GLY A 233 2.10 -2.19 5.90
N LEU A 234 1.76 -3.04 6.87
CA LEU A 234 1.92 -2.72 8.29
C LEU A 234 3.39 -2.53 8.69
N THR A 235 4.32 -3.32 8.16
CA THR A 235 5.75 -3.14 8.47
C THR A 235 6.26 -1.79 7.98
N ASN A 236 5.93 -1.39 6.75
CA ASN A 236 6.32 -0.08 6.22
C ASN A 236 5.70 1.07 7.04
N GLN A 237 4.42 0.94 7.40
CA GLN A 237 3.76 1.94 8.25
C GLN A 237 4.41 2.05 9.64
N VAL A 238 4.70 0.93 10.28
CA VAL A 238 5.31 0.90 11.62
C VAL A 238 6.75 1.41 11.58
N GLN A 239 7.52 1.06 10.54
CA GLN A 239 8.90 1.52 10.37
C GLN A 239 8.96 3.05 10.22
N ASP A 240 8.09 3.62 9.39
CA ASP A 240 8.04 5.07 9.20
C ASP A 240 7.61 5.77 10.49
N LEU A 241 6.56 5.24 11.14
CA LEU A 241 6.05 5.77 12.41
C LEU A 241 7.13 5.71 13.50
N TRP A 242 7.89 4.63 13.57
CA TRP A 242 9.00 4.48 14.50
C TRP A 242 10.07 5.53 14.26
N THR A 243 10.49 5.71 13.01
CA THR A 243 11.49 6.69 12.63
C THR A 243 11.06 8.09 13.06
N GLU A 244 9.86 8.51 12.66
CA GLU A 244 9.42 9.90 12.84
C GLU A 244 8.91 10.21 14.25
N GLN A 245 8.27 9.25 14.91
CA GLN A 245 7.63 9.46 16.20
C GLN A 245 8.47 8.99 17.38
N ILE A 246 9.47 8.13 17.18
CA ILE A 246 10.28 7.59 18.28
C ILE A 246 11.75 8.02 18.12
N VAL A 247 12.36 7.76 16.96
CA VAL A 247 13.78 8.09 16.72
C VAL A 247 13.97 9.60 16.63
N LYS A 248 13.18 10.31 15.81
CA LYS A 248 13.28 11.78 15.69
C LYS A 248 12.87 12.53 16.97
N ARG A 249 12.21 11.88 17.93
CA ARG A 249 11.98 12.42 19.29
C ARG A 249 13.21 12.29 20.20
N GLY A 250 14.19 11.50 19.82
CA GLY A 250 15.37 11.20 20.64
C GLY A 250 15.10 10.18 21.73
N TRP A 251 14.03 9.39 21.64
CA TRP A 251 13.74 8.32 22.62
C TRP A 251 14.69 7.13 22.46
N THR A 252 15.21 6.92 21.25
CA THR A 252 16.25 5.95 20.94
C THR A 252 17.00 6.37 19.68
N ASN A 253 18.20 5.81 19.50
CA ASN A 253 18.99 5.92 18.26
C ASN A 253 18.86 4.67 17.37
N TRP A 254 18.09 3.67 17.81
CA TRP A 254 17.85 2.44 17.05
C TRP A 254 16.63 2.59 16.14
N ASP A 255 16.80 2.23 14.88
CA ASP A 255 15.75 2.30 13.86
C ASP A 255 15.33 0.90 13.39
N ILE A 256 14.07 0.75 12.98
CA ILE A 256 13.56 -0.49 12.41
C ILE A 256 14.15 -0.67 11.01
N PRO A 257 14.71 -1.84 10.67
CA PRO A 257 15.27 -2.08 9.34
C PRO A 257 14.24 -1.84 8.23
N ASN A 258 14.66 -1.10 7.20
CA ASN A 258 13.85 -0.81 6.03
C ASN A 258 13.55 -2.12 5.25
N VAL A 259 12.27 -2.34 4.97
CA VAL A 259 11.78 -3.48 4.17
C VAL A 259 11.04 -3.02 2.90
N LEU A 260 11.21 -1.77 2.47
CA LEU A 260 10.56 -1.21 1.29
C LEU A 260 10.99 -1.99 0.04
N HIS A 261 12.30 -2.27 -0.08
CA HIS A 261 12.88 -2.97 -1.22
C HIS A 261 13.23 -4.42 -0.87
N PRO A 262 12.89 -5.40 -1.74
CA PRO A 262 13.28 -6.80 -1.56
C PRO A 262 14.78 -6.96 -1.31
N SER A 263 15.14 -7.66 -0.24
CA SER A 263 16.54 -7.97 0.09
C SER A 263 16.66 -9.33 0.78
N LEU A 264 17.85 -9.95 0.67
CA LEU A 264 18.20 -11.15 1.44
C LEU A 264 18.61 -10.76 2.86
N SER A 265 17.65 -10.30 3.66
CA SER A 265 17.86 -9.86 5.04
C SER A 265 16.96 -10.59 6.05
N ALA A 266 17.39 -10.60 7.31
CA ALA A 266 16.59 -11.17 8.40
C ALA A 266 15.24 -10.45 8.57
N ALA A 267 15.19 -9.13 8.33
CA ALA A 267 13.96 -8.34 8.39
C ALA A 267 12.94 -8.79 7.34
N TRP A 268 13.39 -8.99 6.09
CA TRP A 268 12.53 -9.53 5.03
C TRP A 268 12.07 -10.96 5.31
N ALA A 269 12.96 -11.82 5.81
CA ALA A 269 12.61 -13.18 6.19
C ALA A 269 11.55 -13.21 7.30
N ALA A 270 11.70 -12.36 8.33
CA ALA A 270 10.73 -12.21 9.41
C ALA A 270 9.37 -11.70 8.91
N MET A 271 9.37 -10.69 8.02
CA MET A 271 8.16 -10.17 7.40
C MET A 271 7.41 -11.26 6.60
N ILE A 272 8.13 -12.03 5.78
CA ILE A 272 7.54 -13.15 5.03
C ILE A 272 6.98 -14.20 5.98
N ALA A 273 7.74 -14.58 7.01
CA ALA A 273 7.30 -15.55 8.01
C ALA A 273 6.01 -15.10 8.71
N CYS A 274 5.93 -13.83 9.13
CA CYS A 274 4.71 -13.24 9.68
C CYS A 274 3.54 -13.30 8.69
N GLY A 275 3.76 -13.01 7.40
CA GLY A 275 2.73 -13.13 6.37
C GLY A 275 2.23 -14.57 6.20
N LEU A 276 3.13 -15.56 6.22
CA LEU A 276 2.76 -16.97 6.17
C LEU A 276 1.98 -17.43 7.40
N VAL A 277 2.33 -16.91 8.59
CA VAL A 277 1.55 -17.14 9.83
C VAL A 277 0.15 -16.54 9.71
N ILE A 278 0.02 -15.30 9.22
CA ILE A 278 -1.29 -14.67 8.99
C ILE A 278 -2.12 -15.49 7.99
N TYR A 279 -1.51 -15.94 6.90
CA TYR A 279 -2.17 -16.84 5.96
C TYR A 279 -2.66 -18.11 6.64
N ALA A 280 -1.78 -18.83 7.36
CA ALA A 280 -2.09 -20.11 7.97
C ALA A 280 -3.21 -20.01 9.02
N LEU A 281 -3.21 -18.94 9.82
CA LEU A 281 -4.14 -18.76 10.93
C LEU A 281 -5.48 -18.14 10.50
N PHE A 282 -5.48 -17.21 9.54
CA PHE A 282 -6.64 -16.36 9.29
C PHE A 282 -7.21 -16.42 7.87
N LEU A 283 -6.38 -16.64 6.84
CA LEU A 283 -6.82 -16.55 5.44
C LEU A 283 -6.82 -17.89 4.70
N ARG A 284 -6.27 -18.95 5.27
CA ARG A 284 -6.24 -20.28 4.67
C ARG A 284 -7.68 -20.75 4.37
N PRO A 285 -8.00 -21.06 3.10
CA PRO A 285 -9.32 -21.58 2.76
C PRO A 285 -9.56 -22.89 3.51
N ARG A 286 -10.58 -22.94 4.37
CA ARG A 286 -11.00 -24.20 4.99
C ARG A 286 -11.56 -25.10 3.91
N GLN A 287 -10.97 -26.28 3.74
CA GLN A 287 -11.60 -27.33 2.95
C GLN A 287 -12.91 -27.68 3.65
N ARG A 288 -14.05 -27.58 2.96
CA ARG A 288 -15.25 -28.29 3.40
C ARG A 288 -14.90 -29.75 3.25
N LEU A 289 -14.65 -30.44 4.36
CA LEU A 289 -14.73 -31.90 4.38
C LEU A 289 -16.16 -32.23 3.92
N ILE A 290 -16.29 -32.73 2.71
CA ILE A 290 -17.52 -33.39 2.27
C ILE A 290 -17.63 -34.63 3.15
N GLY A 291 -18.54 -34.62 4.11
CA GLY A 291 -18.82 -35.79 4.94
C GLY A 291 -19.31 -35.46 6.34
N ARG A 292 -20.64 -35.37 6.48
CA ARG A 292 -21.43 -36.35 7.25
C ARG A 292 -22.90 -36.00 7.06
N SER A 293 -23.53 -36.70 6.12
CA SER A 293 -24.93 -37.08 6.26
C SER A 293 -25.03 -38.04 7.45
N SER A 294 -25.75 -37.64 8.47
CA SER A 294 -26.38 -38.50 9.46
C SER A 294 -27.74 -37.90 9.77
#